data_AF-A0A271J6G6-F1
#
_entry.id   AF-A0A271J6G6-F1
#
_cell.length_a   1.000
_cell.length_b   1.000
_cell.length_c   1.000
_cell.angle_alpha   90.00
_cell.angle_beta   90.00
_cell.angle_gamma   90.00
#
_symmetry.space_group_name_H-M   'P 1'
#
loop_
_entity.id
_entity.type
_entity.pdbx_description
1 polymer ?
#
loop_
_entity_poly.entity_id
_entity_poly.type
_entity_poly.pdbx_seq_one_letter_code
_entity_poly.pdbx_strand_id
1 'polypeptide(L)'
;MQVQDGPDDIDPDALDAFIERWRPAQAAELANAQPFLIELAALLAVSGPEPATKDPARDGYVFERPVDFQDAADAGTGRIDLYKRGCFVLETKQGVDAENAARAKGKGKSRSAGHGKRGTPAWDRTLAAAKRQAERYARNLDLDGVGEPVPPLVIACDVGHCLDLYANFGHPQRYVPFPDNRTYRVTLDDLSRPEIRERLRLAWTDPEALDPARRQAAVTREADRPMTVEAVSQRFKRAPRAAVADLLDTLATLGQARWADTGYAA
;
A
#
# COMPACT_ATOMS: atom_id res chain seq x y z
N MET A 1 13.22 27.11 -3.02
CA MET A 1 13.50 25.66 -2.99
C MET A 1 12.76 25.13 -1.78
N GLN A 2 11.55 24.61 -1.99
CA GLN A 2 10.73 24.09 -0.89
C GLN A 2 11.38 22.82 -0.36
N VAL A 3 11.58 22.79 0.95
CA VAL A 3 11.99 21.60 1.70
C VAL A 3 10.84 20.60 1.54
N GLN A 4 11.11 19.43 0.99
CA GLN A 4 10.14 18.34 1.01
C GLN A 4 10.15 17.80 2.44
N ASP A 5 9.04 18.00 3.15
CA ASP A 5 8.84 17.47 4.50
C ASP A 5 8.93 15.94 4.46
N GLY A 6 9.85 15.39 5.24
CA GLY A 6 10.06 13.95 5.36
C GLY A 6 8.97 13.26 6.19
N PRO A 7 8.96 11.91 6.26
CA PRO A 7 7.94 11.10 6.93
C PRO A 7 7.81 11.28 8.47
N ASP A 8 8.63 12.14 9.06
CA ASP A 8 8.68 12.43 10.50
C ASP A 8 7.82 13.63 10.93
N ASP A 9 7.14 14.32 10.01
CA ASP A 9 6.43 15.58 10.31
C ASP A 9 4.92 15.42 10.64
N ILE A 10 4.47 14.20 10.94
CA ILE A 10 3.09 14.00 11.41
C ILE A 10 3.05 14.39 12.90
N ASP A 11 2.17 15.34 13.21
CA ASP A 11 1.87 15.76 14.58
C ASP A 11 1.47 14.54 15.43
N PRO A 12 2.25 14.18 16.47
CA PRO A 12 1.94 13.07 17.36
C PRO A 12 0.55 13.17 17.99
N ASP A 13 0.08 14.38 18.29
CA ASP A 13 -1.25 14.59 18.88
C ASP A 13 -2.35 14.26 17.86
N ALA A 14 -2.14 14.56 16.58
CA ALA A 14 -3.06 14.20 15.51
C ALA A 14 -3.11 12.67 15.28
N LEU A 15 -1.97 11.98 15.41
CA LEU A 15 -1.91 10.53 15.33
C LEU A 15 -2.66 9.87 16.49
N ASP A 16 -2.41 10.29 17.73
CA ASP A 16 -3.06 9.73 18.91
C ASP A 16 -4.58 10.00 18.87
N ALA A 17 -4.98 11.21 18.45
CA ALA A 17 -6.38 11.55 18.25
C ALA A 17 -7.06 10.67 17.19
N PHE A 18 -6.38 10.38 16.08
CA PHE A 18 -6.88 9.48 15.05
C PHE A 18 -7.08 8.05 15.58
N ILE A 19 -6.06 7.51 16.28
CA ILE A 19 -6.10 6.15 16.81
C ILE A 19 -7.25 6.03 17.84
N GLU A 20 -7.35 6.95 18.79
CA GLU A 20 -8.38 6.90 19.84
C GLU A 20 -9.80 7.07 19.30
N ARG A 21 -9.98 7.92 18.28
CA ARG A 21 -11.26 8.09 17.60
C ARG A 21 -11.75 6.81 16.92
N TRP A 22 -10.85 6.09 16.25
CA TRP A 22 -11.22 4.96 15.39
C TRP A 22 -11.12 3.58 16.07
N ARG A 23 -10.35 3.44 17.15
CA ARG A 23 -10.26 2.22 17.96
C ARG A 23 -11.63 1.60 18.34
N PRO A 24 -12.65 2.37 18.78
CA PRO A 24 -13.96 1.82 19.16
C PRO A 24 -14.89 1.49 17.98
N ALA A 25 -14.49 1.71 16.72
CA ALA A 25 -15.37 1.66 15.54
C ALA A 25 -15.96 0.28 15.19
N GLN A 26 -15.78 -0.75 16.02
CA GLN A 26 -16.22 -2.14 15.82
C GLN A 26 -17.76 -2.33 15.67
N ALA A 27 -18.58 -1.36 16.07
CA ALA A 27 -20.04 -1.54 16.19
C ALA A 27 -20.89 -0.90 15.08
N ALA A 28 -20.34 0.00 14.25
CA ALA A 28 -21.09 0.77 13.23
C ALA A 28 -20.32 0.87 11.91
N GLU A 29 -19.79 -0.25 11.45
CA GLU A 29 -18.62 -0.29 10.59
C GLU A 29 -18.87 0.20 9.13
N LEU A 30 -20.10 0.08 8.58
CA LEU A 30 -20.39 0.48 7.20
C LEU A 30 -20.44 2.01 7.00
N ALA A 31 -21.00 2.76 7.98
CA ALA A 31 -21.10 4.22 7.92
C ALA A 31 -19.75 4.91 8.15
N ASN A 32 -18.80 4.17 8.72
CA ASN A 32 -17.52 4.68 9.19
C ASN A 32 -16.39 4.49 8.17
N ALA A 33 -16.59 3.67 7.13
CA ALA A 33 -15.56 3.36 6.14
C ALA A 33 -15.01 4.61 5.42
N GLN A 34 -15.88 5.41 4.79
CA GLN A 34 -15.43 6.58 4.03
C GLN A 34 -14.80 7.66 4.94
N PRO A 35 -15.42 8.04 6.08
CA PRO A 35 -14.78 9.01 6.99
C PRO A 35 -13.42 8.52 7.52
N PHE A 36 -13.29 7.24 7.87
CA PHE A 36 -12.03 6.66 8.30
C PHE A 36 -10.95 6.78 7.22
N LEU A 37 -11.26 6.43 5.97
CA LEU A 37 -10.30 6.46 4.87
C LEU A 37 -9.92 7.90 4.46
N ILE A 38 -10.85 8.86 4.58
CA ILE A 38 -10.57 10.29 4.37
C ILE A 38 -9.61 10.80 5.45
N GLU A 39 -9.90 10.52 6.72
CA GLU A 39 -9.05 10.93 7.84
C GLU A 39 -7.68 10.23 7.81
N LEU A 40 -7.61 8.97 7.36
CA LEU A 40 -6.35 8.26 7.14
C LEU A 40 -5.51 8.93 6.03
N ALA A 41 -6.13 9.31 4.92
CA ALA A 41 -5.44 10.03 3.85
C ALA A 41 -4.88 11.38 4.36
N ALA A 42 -5.66 12.11 5.16
CA ALA A 42 -5.21 13.35 5.79
C ALA A 42 -4.06 13.12 6.76
N LEU A 43 -4.13 12.10 7.61
CA LEU A 43 -3.06 11.72 8.53
C LEU A 43 -1.77 11.38 7.80
N LEU A 44 -1.86 10.70 6.66
CA LEU A 44 -0.72 10.35 5.81
C LEU A 44 -0.21 11.52 4.95
N ALA A 45 -0.82 12.70 5.07
CA ALA A 45 -0.53 13.88 4.26
C ALA A 45 -0.60 13.63 2.74
N VAL A 46 -1.53 12.77 2.30
CA VAL A 46 -1.80 12.51 0.87
C VAL A 46 -3.10 13.17 0.45
N SER A 47 -3.32 13.31 -0.86
CA SER A 47 -4.61 13.81 -1.36
C SER A 47 -5.76 12.91 -0.90
N GLY A 48 -6.94 13.50 -0.69
CA GLY A 48 -8.18 12.79 -0.40
C GLY A 48 -8.90 12.31 -1.67
N PRO A 49 -9.83 11.35 -1.56
CA PRO A 49 -10.66 10.92 -2.69
C PRO A 49 -11.54 12.06 -3.21
N GLU A 50 -11.74 12.09 -4.53
CA GLU A 50 -12.61 13.04 -5.22
C GLU A 50 -14.06 12.51 -5.26
N PRO A 51 -15.05 13.39 -5.44
CA PRO A 51 -16.44 12.97 -5.71
C PRO A 51 -16.52 12.11 -6.97
N ALA A 52 -17.15 10.93 -6.86
CA ALA A 52 -17.37 10.06 -8.01
C ALA A 52 -18.25 10.74 -9.07
N THR A 53 -17.89 10.56 -10.33
CA THR A 53 -18.65 11.06 -11.47
C THR A 53 -19.32 9.89 -12.23
N LYS A 54 -19.79 10.13 -13.45
CA LYS A 54 -20.23 9.08 -14.37
C LYS A 54 -19.19 8.78 -15.46
N ASP A 55 -17.99 9.34 -15.31
CA ASP A 55 -16.93 9.28 -16.30
C ASP A 55 -15.71 8.55 -15.74
N PRO A 56 -15.57 7.25 -16.07
CA PRO A 56 -14.42 6.44 -15.74
C PRO A 56 -13.05 7.10 -15.87
N ALA A 57 -12.85 7.89 -16.92
CA ALA A 57 -11.57 8.52 -17.19
C ALA A 57 -11.22 9.61 -16.16
N ARG A 58 -12.23 10.23 -15.54
CA ARG A 58 -12.06 11.25 -14.49
C ARG A 58 -12.06 10.67 -13.07
N ASP A 59 -12.61 9.47 -12.90
CA ASP A 59 -12.73 8.79 -11.61
C ASP A 59 -11.42 8.07 -11.21
N GLY A 60 -10.32 8.83 -11.14
CA GLY A 60 -8.98 8.31 -10.85
C GLY A 60 -8.69 8.08 -9.36
N TYR A 61 -9.46 8.68 -8.46
CA TYR A 61 -9.37 8.43 -7.02
C TYR A 61 -10.72 8.69 -6.36
N VAL A 62 -11.56 7.66 -6.24
CA VAL A 62 -12.96 7.81 -5.84
C VAL A 62 -13.43 6.65 -4.97
N PHE A 63 -14.42 6.91 -4.12
CA PHE A 63 -15.19 5.85 -3.48
C PHE A 63 -16.19 5.22 -4.45
N GLU A 64 -16.62 4.00 -4.16
CA GLU A 64 -17.77 3.36 -4.81
C GLU A 64 -17.62 3.24 -6.34
N ARG A 65 -16.39 2.98 -6.81
CA ARG A 65 -16.07 2.91 -8.24
C ARG A 65 -16.77 1.69 -8.85
N PRO A 66 -17.66 1.85 -9.85
CA PRO A 66 -18.34 0.71 -10.46
C PRO A 66 -17.34 -0.18 -11.19
N VAL A 67 -17.66 -1.48 -11.26
CA VAL A 67 -16.96 -2.49 -12.06
C VAL A 67 -18.00 -3.43 -12.67
N ASP A 68 -17.96 -3.61 -13.98
CA ASP A 68 -18.83 -4.51 -14.70
C ASP A 68 -18.14 -5.86 -14.93
N PHE A 69 -18.86 -6.93 -14.64
CA PHE A 69 -18.39 -8.29 -14.87
C PHE A 69 -19.04 -8.84 -16.13
N GLN A 70 -18.23 -9.08 -17.17
CA GLN A 70 -18.71 -9.58 -18.46
C GLN A 70 -18.75 -11.11 -18.55
N ASP A 71 -18.23 -11.83 -17.55
CA ASP A 71 -18.21 -13.29 -17.55
C ASP A 71 -19.61 -13.91 -17.36
N ALA A 72 -20.00 -14.82 -18.26
CA ALA A 72 -21.35 -15.40 -18.30
C ALA A 72 -21.79 -16.16 -17.02
N ALA A 73 -20.85 -16.60 -16.19
CA ALA A 73 -21.14 -17.28 -14.92
C ALA A 73 -21.41 -16.31 -13.75
N ASP A 74 -20.95 -15.06 -13.87
CA ASP A 74 -20.90 -14.07 -12.78
C ASP A 74 -21.30 -12.65 -13.26
N ALA A 75 -22.08 -12.59 -14.34
CA ALA A 75 -22.53 -11.36 -14.96
C ALA A 75 -23.28 -10.46 -13.95
N GLY A 76 -22.87 -9.20 -13.88
CA GLY A 76 -23.43 -8.23 -12.95
C GLY A 76 -22.51 -7.02 -12.75
N THR A 77 -22.91 -6.15 -11.84
CA THR A 77 -22.12 -4.98 -11.47
C THR A 77 -21.67 -5.11 -10.02
N GLY A 78 -20.45 -4.68 -9.75
CA GLY A 78 -19.91 -4.50 -8.40
C GLY A 78 -19.38 -3.09 -8.23
N ARG A 79 -19.00 -2.75 -7.01
CA ARG A 79 -18.53 -1.42 -6.62
C ARG A 79 -17.32 -1.60 -5.73
N ILE A 80 -16.21 -1.00 -6.13
CA ILE A 80 -14.99 -0.96 -5.32
C ILE A 80 -15.21 0.05 -4.20
N ASP A 81 -14.93 -0.31 -2.95
CA ASP A 81 -15.09 0.61 -1.82
C ASP A 81 -14.24 1.88 -2.01
N LEU A 82 -12.93 1.74 -2.26
CA LEU A 82 -12.05 2.85 -2.62
C LEU A 82 -11.06 2.46 -3.73
N TYR A 83 -11.09 3.21 -4.83
CA TYR A 83 -10.22 3.02 -5.97
C TYR A 83 -9.26 4.20 -6.13
N LYS A 84 -7.97 3.91 -6.34
CA LYS A 84 -6.99 4.91 -6.79
C LYS A 84 -6.17 4.38 -7.95
N ARG A 85 -6.33 5.00 -9.13
CA ARG A 85 -5.68 4.63 -10.39
C ARG A 85 -4.17 4.55 -10.24
N GLY A 86 -3.61 3.45 -10.73
CA GLY A 86 -2.17 3.17 -10.65
C GLY A 86 -1.65 2.92 -9.23
N CYS A 87 -2.52 2.92 -8.21
CA CYS A 87 -2.14 2.74 -6.81
C CYS A 87 -2.71 1.45 -6.24
N PHE A 88 -4.03 1.42 -6.02
CA PHE A 88 -4.66 0.29 -5.36
C PHE A 88 -6.15 0.16 -5.68
N VAL A 89 -6.65 -1.05 -5.42
CA VAL A 89 -8.05 -1.35 -5.11
C VAL A 89 -8.13 -1.68 -3.63
N LEU A 90 -9.01 -1.01 -2.89
CA LEU A 90 -9.23 -1.24 -1.47
C LEU A 90 -10.66 -1.69 -1.23
N GLU A 91 -10.81 -2.82 -0.54
CA GLU A 91 -12.08 -3.34 -0.05
C GLU A 91 -12.11 -3.35 1.46
N THR A 92 -13.19 -2.85 2.04
CA THR A 92 -13.47 -3.01 3.46
C THR A 92 -14.14 -4.35 3.69
N LYS A 93 -13.85 -4.95 4.84
CA LYS A 93 -14.52 -6.17 5.30
C LYS A 93 -16.05 -6.01 5.28
N GLN A 94 -16.52 -4.80 5.54
CA GLN A 94 -17.92 -4.41 5.61
C GLN A 94 -18.60 -4.36 4.24
N GLY A 95 -17.92 -3.84 3.21
CA GLY A 95 -18.42 -3.80 1.84
C GLY A 95 -18.72 -5.20 1.28
N VAL A 96 -17.83 -6.16 1.57
CA VAL A 96 -17.98 -7.58 1.21
C VAL A 96 -19.28 -8.19 1.72
N ASP A 97 -19.60 -7.94 2.98
CA ASP A 97 -20.78 -8.54 3.63
C ASP A 97 -22.07 -7.92 3.12
N ALA A 98 -22.08 -6.62 2.82
CA ALA A 98 -23.19 -5.96 2.16
C ALA A 98 -23.45 -6.53 0.76
N GLU A 99 -22.40 -6.75 -0.05
CA GLU A 99 -22.55 -7.36 -1.37
C GLU A 99 -23.00 -8.82 -1.28
N ASN A 100 -22.43 -9.61 -0.37
CA ASN A 100 -22.86 -10.99 -0.14
C ASN A 100 -24.35 -11.05 0.28
N ALA A 101 -24.78 -10.16 1.17
CA ALA A 101 -26.18 -10.05 1.56
C ALA A 101 -27.09 -9.64 0.39
N ALA A 102 -26.64 -8.72 -0.47
CA ALA A 102 -27.37 -8.32 -1.67
C ALA A 102 -27.52 -9.49 -2.67
N ARG A 103 -26.44 -10.24 -2.94
CA ARG A 103 -26.46 -11.44 -3.79
C ARG A 103 -27.35 -12.55 -3.22
N ALA A 104 -27.42 -12.68 -1.89
CA ALA A 104 -28.20 -13.71 -1.21
C ALA A 104 -29.73 -13.43 -1.18
N LYS A 105 -30.19 -12.20 -1.41
CA LYS A 105 -31.63 -11.84 -1.42
C LYS A 105 -32.46 -12.58 -2.48
N GLY A 106 -31.84 -13.37 -3.37
CA GLY A 106 -32.53 -14.29 -4.29
C GLY A 106 -32.65 -15.76 -3.82
N LYS A 107 -32.03 -16.17 -2.72
CA LYS A 107 -32.01 -17.57 -2.22
C LYS A 107 -32.20 -17.65 -0.71
N GLY A 108 -33.38 -17.29 -0.21
CA GLY A 108 -33.78 -17.51 1.20
C GLY A 108 -32.98 -16.70 2.24
N LYS A 109 -33.41 -16.77 3.51
CA LYS A 109 -32.84 -15.95 4.62
C LYS A 109 -31.33 -16.18 4.79
N SER A 110 -30.53 -15.29 4.23
CA SER A 110 -29.13 -15.12 4.61
C SER A 110 -29.08 -14.68 6.07
N ARG A 111 -28.59 -15.56 6.96
CA ARG A 111 -28.13 -15.15 8.29
C ARG A 111 -26.92 -14.26 8.02
N SER A 112 -26.98 -12.96 8.35
CA SER A 112 -25.74 -12.18 8.39
C SER A 112 -24.88 -12.85 9.44
N ALA A 113 -23.87 -13.61 9.00
CA ALA A 113 -22.90 -14.18 9.90
C ALA A 113 -22.21 -12.95 10.49
N GLY A 114 -22.51 -12.64 11.76
CA GLY A 114 -21.85 -11.52 12.44
C GLY A 114 -20.35 -11.61 12.19
N HIS A 115 -19.74 -10.46 11.92
CA HIS A 115 -18.41 -10.22 11.33
C HIS A 115 -17.19 -10.93 11.99
N GLY A 116 -17.41 -11.88 12.91
CA GLY A 116 -16.40 -12.51 13.74
C GLY A 116 -15.81 -11.50 14.71
N LYS A 117 -15.62 -11.90 15.97
CA LYS A 117 -14.81 -11.08 16.88
C LYS A 117 -13.40 -10.96 16.30
N ARG A 118 -12.78 -9.77 16.35
CA ARG A 118 -11.37 -9.57 15.93
C ARG A 118 -10.47 -10.63 16.58
N GLY A 119 -9.50 -11.14 15.82
CA GLY A 119 -8.60 -12.22 16.25
C GLY A 119 -9.21 -13.63 16.26
N THR A 120 -10.42 -13.81 15.69
CA THR A 120 -11.01 -15.15 15.50
C THR A 120 -10.84 -15.63 14.05
N PRO A 121 -10.85 -16.96 13.80
CA PRO A 121 -10.82 -17.48 12.43
C PRO A 121 -11.97 -16.98 11.53
N ALA A 122 -13.11 -16.61 12.11
CA ALA A 122 -14.21 -16.00 11.37
C ALA A 122 -13.85 -14.61 10.85
N TRP A 123 -13.18 -13.81 11.69
CA TRP A 123 -12.67 -12.50 11.31
C TRP A 123 -11.64 -12.60 10.18
N ASP A 124 -10.66 -13.52 10.30
CA ASP A 124 -9.66 -13.76 9.25
C ASP A 124 -10.30 -14.19 7.92
N ARG A 125 -11.34 -15.04 7.96
CA ARG A 125 -12.08 -15.43 6.74
C ARG A 125 -12.75 -14.24 6.05
N THR A 126 -13.20 -13.26 6.80
CA THR A 126 -13.89 -12.07 6.26
C THR A 126 -12.88 -11.13 5.61
N LEU A 127 -11.71 -10.89 6.23
CA LEU A 127 -10.62 -10.15 5.60
C LEU A 127 -10.08 -10.87 4.35
N ALA A 128 -9.97 -12.20 4.39
CA ALA A 128 -9.61 -12.97 3.21
C ALA A 128 -10.67 -12.86 2.10
N ALA A 129 -11.95 -12.65 2.42
CA ALA A 129 -12.99 -12.39 1.45
C ALA A 129 -12.85 -10.98 0.83
N ALA A 130 -12.57 -9.95 1.64
CA ALA A 130 -12.23 -8.60 1.17
C ALA A 130 -11.07 -8.61 0.18
N LYS A 131 -9.98 -9.31 0.51
CA LYS A 131 -8.85 -9.51 -0.42
C LYS A 131 -9.32 -10.13 -1.74
N ARG A 132 -10.08 -11.24 -1.70
CA ARG A 132 -10.53 -11.93 -2.92
C ARG A 132 -11.43 -11.05 -3.78
N GLN A 133 -12.26 -10.22 -3.17
CA GLN A 133 -13.11 -9.27 -3.87
C GLN A 133 -12.28 -8.16 -4.52
N ALA A 134 -11.34 -7.56 -3.80
CA ALA A 134 -10.42 -6.57 -4.34
C ALA A 134 -9.59 -7.12 -5.51
N GLU A 135 -9.09 -8.37 -5.42
CA GLU A 135 -8.43 -9.03 -6.54
C GLU A 135 -9.34 -9.23 -7.75
N ARG A 136 -10.60 -9.60 -7.50
CA ARG A 136 -11.59 -9.76 -8.57
C ARG A 136 -11.82 -8.44 -9.29
N TYR A 137 -11.98 -7.34 -8.54
CA TYR A 137 -12.12 -6.01 -9.12
C TYR A 137 -10.88 -5.58 -9.90
N ALA A 138 -9.68 -5.76 -9.32
CA ALA A 138 -8.43 -5.41 -9.99
C ALA A 138 -8.27 -6.10 -11.37
N ARG A 139 -8.78 -7.34 -11.53
CA ARG A 139 -8.76 -8.07 -12.80
C ARG A 139 -9.80 -7.61 -13.82
N ASN A 140 -10.84 -6.88 -13.39
CA ASN A 140 -11.98 -6.47 -14.22
C ASN A 140 -12.10 -4.94 -14.33
N LEU A 141 -11.05 -4.20 -13.97
CA LEU A 141 -11.06 -2.73 -13.94
C LEU A 141 -11.19 -2.07 -15.30
N ASP A 142 -10.84 -2.75 -16.40
CA ASP A 142 -10.90 -2.19 -17.75
C ASP A 142 -12.36 -2.01 -18.21
N LEU A 143 -12.98 -0.96 -17.68
CA LEU A 143 -14.30 -0.51 -18.08
C LEU A 143 -14.18 0.32 -19.34
N ASP A 144 -15.04 0.01 -20.30
CA ASP A 144 -15.26 0.81 -21.51
C ASP A 144 -13.97 1.08 -22.34
N GLY A 145 -12.95 0.24 -22.19
CA GLY A 145 -11.68 0.35 -22.94
C GLY A 145 -10.82 1.54 -22.54
N VAL A 146 -10.99 2.06 -21.31
CA VAL A 146 -10.19 3.17 -20.76
C VAL A 146 -8.73 2.76 -20.55
N GLY A 147 -8.41 1.46 -20.55
CA GLY A 147 -7.04 0.98 -20.40
C GLY A 147 -6.52 1.19 -18.98
N GLU A 148 -7.34 0.86 -17.98
CA GLU A 148 -6.95 0.95 -16.57
C GLU A 148 -5.68 0.11 -16.33
N PRO A 149 -4.64 0.67 -15.68
CA PRO A 149 -3.46 -0.11 -15.34
C PRO A 149 -3.83 -1.15 -14.28
N VAL A 150 -3.17 -2.32 -14.32
CA VAL A 150 -3.27 -3.30 -13.24
C VAL A 150 -2.82 -2.62 -11.94
N PRO A 151 -3.67 -2.55 -10.90
CA PRO A 151 -3.30 -1.92 -9.64
C PRO A 151 -2.07 -2.61 -9.04
N PRO A 152 -1.00 -1.89 -8.67
CA PRO A 152 0.15 -2.52 -8.02
C PRO A 152 -0.18 -3.18 -6.68
N LEU A 153 -1.19 -2.63 -5.98
CA LEU A 153 -1.62 -3.09 -4.67
C LEU A 153 -3.11 -3.45 -4.64
N VAL A 154 -3.44 -4.40 -3.78
CA VAL A 154 -4.79 -4.68 -3.27
C VAL A 154 -4.74 -4.56 -1.76
N ILE A 155 -5.72 -3.87 -1.18
CA ILE A 155 -5.78 -3.62 0.26
C ILE A 155 -7.11 -4.15 0.81
N ALA A 156 -7.03 -4.96 1.86
CA ALA A 156 -8.21 -5.34 2.65
C ALA A 156 -8.21 -4.57 3.97
N CYS A 157 -9.32 -3.90 4.28
CA CYS A 157 -9.41 -3.01 5.44
C CYS A 157 -10.44 -3.51 6.46
N ASP A 158 -10.06 -3.55 7.74
CA ASP A 158 -11.00 -3.57 8.86
C ASP A 158 -10.98 -2.19 9.52
N VAL A 159 -12.07 -1.44 9.33
CA VAL A 159 -12.19 -0.04 9.75
C VAL A 159 -11.87 0.11 11.24
N GLY A 160 -10.95 1.02 11.53
CA GLY A 160 -10.51 1.26 12.90
C GLY A 160 -9.69 0.12 13.52
N HIS A 161 -9.13 -0.77 12.71
CA HIS A 161 -8.29 -1.86 13.21
C HIS A 161 -7.02 -2.10 12.41
N CYS A 162 -7.14 -2.43 11.12
CA CYS A 162 -5.98 -2.79 10.31
C CYS A 162 -6.21 -2.64 8.80
N LEU A 163 -5.09 -2.52 8.08
CA LEU A 163 -4.99 -2.65 6.64
C LEU A 163 -4.04 -3.80 6.29
N ASP A 164 -4.54 -4.79 5.55
CA ASP A 164 -3.73 -5.87 4.98
C ASP A 164 -3.32 -5.49 3.56
N LEU A 165 -2.02 -5.36 3.32
CA LEU A 165 -1.45 -4.99 2.02
C LEU A 165 -1.02 -6.23 1.24
N TYR A 166 -1.43 -6.29 -0.03
CA TYR A 166 -1.01 -7.32 -0.96
C TYR A 166 -0.53 -6.68 -2.25
N ALA A 167 0.56 -7.18 -2.81
CA ALA A 167 1.19 -6.60 -3.99
C ALA A 167 1.25 -7.58 -5.17
N ASN A 168 1.16 -7.02 -6.38
CA ASN A 168 1.39 -7.73 -7.64
C ASN A 168 2.86 -7.65 -8.12
N PHE A 169 3.76 -7.00 -7.36
CA PHE A 169 5.17 -6.85 -7.73
C PHE A 169 5.82 -8.22 -8.03
N GLY A 170 6.32 -8.38 -9.26
CA GLY A 170 6.91 -9.65 -9.72
C GLY A 170 5.92 -10.84 -9.81
N HIS A 171 4.62 -10.60 -9.68
CA HIS A 171 3.58 -11.62 -9.61
C HIS A 171 2.39 -11.28 -10.52
N PRO A 172 2.54 -11.36 -11.86
CA PRO A 172 1.54 -10.86 -12.81
C PRO A 172 0.14 -11.47 -12.69
N GLN A 173 0.01 -12.64 -12.06
CA GLN A 173 -1.26 -13.37 -11.94
C GLN A 173 -1.94 -13.26 -10.57
N ARG A 174 -1.27 -12.72 -9.54
CA ARG A 174 -1.78 -12.76 -8.16
C ARG A 174 -1.24 -11.64 -7.28
N TYR A 175 -1.98 -11.35 -6.21
CA TYR A 175 -1.52 -10.48 -5.13
C TYR A 175 -1.05 -11.31 -3.94
N VAL A 176 0.20 -11.09 -3.51
CA VAL A 176 0.81 -11.77 -2.37
C VAL A 176 0.99 -10.82 -1.19
N PRO A 177 1.02 -11.30 0.07
CA PRO A 177 1.24 -10.45 1.24
C PRO A 177 2.49 -9.58 1.10
N PHE A 178 2.36 -8.28 1.36
CA PHE A 178 3.44 -7.30 1.20
C PHE A 178 3.66 -6.50 2.49
N PRO A 179 4.90 -6.34 2.97
CA PRO A 179 6.17 -6.75 2.33
C PRO A 179 6.47 -8.25 2.48
N ASP A 180 5.81 -8.91 3.44
CA ASP A 180 5.98 -10.34 3.71
C ASP A 180 4.76 -10.90 4.46
N ASN A 181 4.68 -12.22 4.59
CA ASN A 181 3.56 -12.93 5.24
C ASN A 181 3.38 -12.62 6.74
N ARG A 182 4.34 -11.95 7.39
CA ARG A 182 4.32 -11.65 8.83
C ARG A 182 3.92 -10.20 9.11
N THR A 183 4.27 -9.28 8.21
CA THR A 183 4.12 -7.83 8.43
C THR A 183 3.23 -7.13 7.40
N TYR A 184 2.49 -7.91 6.61
CA TYR A 184 1.52 -7.39 5.64
C TYR A 184 0.29 -6.72 6.28
N ARG A 185 -0.04 -7.10 7.51
CA ARG A 185 -1.09 -6.48 8.31
C ARG A 185 -0.51 -5.29 9.07
N VAL A 186 -0.99 -4.10 8.75
CA VAL A 186 -0.70 -2.86 9.46
C VAL A 186 -1.86 -2.55 10.39
N THR A 187 -1.64 -2.64 11.69
CA THR A 187 -2.65 -2.24 12.69
C THR A 187 -2.64 -0.73 12.91
N LEU A 188 -3.68 -0.17 13.56
CA LEU A 188 -3.66 1.25 13.94
C LEU A 188 -2.48 1.61 14.84
N ASP A 189 -2.12 0.73 15.78
CA ASP A 189 -1.01 0.99 16.70
C ASP A 189 0.34 1.01 15.97
N ASP A 190 0.48 0.28 14.85
CA ASP A 190 1.67 0.32 14.00
C ASP A 190 1.88 1.69 13.31
N LEU A 191 0.85 2.54 13.23
CA LEU A 191 0.97 3.90 12.68
C LEU A 191 1.89 4.79 13.52
N SER A 192 2.19 4.42 14.77
CA SER A 192 3.24 5.06 15.59
C SER A 192 4.63 4.99 14.94
N ARG A 193 4.86 4.00 14.07
CA ARG A 193 6.15 3.77 13.42
C ARG A 193 6.28 4.58 12.11
N PRO A 194 7.26 5.48 11.98
CA PRO A 194 7.43 6.31 10.77
C PRO A 194 7.55 5.49 9.48
N GLU A 195 8.24 4.35 9.51
CA GLU A 195 8.42 3.49 8.35
C GLU A 195 7.12 2.81 7.87
N ILE A 196 6.13 2.67 8.75
CA ILE A 196 4.80 2.15 8.41
C ILE A 196 3.98 3.24 7.72
N ARG A 197 4.01 4.46 8.27
CA ARG A 197 3.34 5.62 7.66
C ARG A 197 3.89 5.92 6.27
N GLU A 198 5.22 5.88 6.12
CA GLU A 198 5.86 6.06 4.82
C GLU A 198 5.45 4.99 3.81
N ARG A 199 5.35 3.73 4.24
CA ARG A 199 4.88 2.64 3.39
C ARG A 199 3.45 2.88 2.91
N LEU A 200 2.55 3.30 3.79
CA LEU A 200 1.16 3.62 3.42
C LEU A 200 1.10 4.86 2.52
N ARG A 201 1.89 5.90 2.81
CA ARG A 201 2.00 7.10 1.97
C ARG A 201 2.41 6.71 0.55
N LEU A 202 3.47 5.91 0.40
CA LEU A 202 3.91 5.38 -0.90
C LEU A 202 2.85 4.50 -1.56
N ALA A 203 2.14 3.65 -0.80
CA ALA A 203 1.02 2.88 -1.34
C ALA A 203 -0.06 3.78 -1.97
N TRP A 204 -0.27 4.98 -1.43
CA TRP A 204 -1.18 5.98 -1.96
C TRP A 204 -0.60 6.82 -3.10
N THR A 205 0.70 7.12 -3.12
CA THR A 205 1.26 8.12 -4.06
C THR A 205 2.12 7.53 -5.18
N ASP A 206 2.94 6.54 -4.84
CA ASP A 206 3.92 5.92 -5.75
C ASP A 206 4.21 4.49 -5.28
N PRO A 207 3.30 3.53 -5.52
CA PRO A 207 3.50 2.16 -5.09
C PRO A 207 4.67 1.49 -5.80
N GLU A 208 5.09 1.95 -6.99
CA GLU A 208 6.24 1.37 -7.68
C GLU A 208 7.54 1.60 -6.90
N ALA A 209 7.66 2.68 -6.12
CA ALA A 209 8.74 2.85 -5.15
C ALA A 209 8.77 1.73 -4.09
N LEU A 210 7.64 1.04 -3.88
CA LEU A 210 7.58 -0.09 -2.97
C LEU A 210 8.11 -1.41 -3.56
N ASP A 211 8.28 -1.52 -4.89
CA ASP A 211 8.73 -2.74 -5.56
C ASP A 211 10.17 -3.12 -5.12
N PRO A 212 10.36 -4.30 -4.49
CA PRO A 212 11.69 -4.77 -4.09
C PRO A 212 12.70 -4.79 -5.23
N ALA A 213 12.29 -5.14 -6.46
CA ALA A 213 13.20 -5.19 -7.61
C ALA A 213 13.68 -3.79 -7.99
N ARG A 214 12.78 -2.79 -8.00
CA ARG A 214 13.15 -1.39 -8.26
C ARG A 214 14.01 -0.81 -7.14
N ARG A 215 13.70 -1.10 -5.88
CA ARG A 215 14.54 -0.66 -4.74
C ARG A 215 15.93 -1.27 -4.83
N GLN A 216 16.04 -2.57 -5.10
CA GLN A 216 17.33 -3.23 -5.27
C GLN A 216 18.12 -2.61 -6.43
N ALA A 217 17.48 -2.38 -7.58
CA ALA A 217 18.12 -1.74 -8.73
C ALA A 217 18.55 -0.29 -8.43
N ALA A 218 17.77 0.46 -7.64
CA ALA A 218 18.15 1.80 -7.20
C ALA A 218 19.36 1.78 -6.27
N VAL A 219 19.40 0.86 -5.29
CA VAL A 219 20.55 0.66 -4.40
C VAL A 219 21.79 0.25 -5.18
N THR A 220 21.67 -0.66 -6.16
CA THR A 220 22.79 -1.03 -7.03
C THR A 220 23.29 0.17 -7.85
N ARG A 221 22.39 0.94 -8.48
CA ARG A 221 22.79 2.17 -9.21
C ARG A 221 23.46 3.20 -8.30
N GLU A 222 23.02 3.31 -7.05
CA GLU A 222 23.62 4.21 -6.07
C GLU A 222 24.99 3.70 -5.59
N ALA A 223 25.14 2.40 -5.40
CA ALA A 223 26.43 1.76 -5.06
C ALA A 223 27.46 1.90 -6.19
N ASP A 224 26.99 1.88 -7.44
CA ASP A 224 27.82 2.09 -8.64
C ASP A 224 28.18 3.57 -8.86
N ARG A 225 27.62 4.51 -8.07
CA ARG A 225 27.96 5.92 -8.18
C ARG A 225 29.34 6.17 -7.55
N PRO A 226 30.30 6.76 -8.29
CA PRO A 226 31.62 7.06 -7.75
C PRO A 226 31.54 7.94 -6.50
N MET A 227 32.20 7.51 -5.44
CA MET A 227 32.33 8.22 -4.18
C MET A 227 33.78 8.62 -3.94
N THR A 228 33.99 9.85 -3.47
CA THR A 228 35.34 10.26 -3.04
C THR A 228 35.75 9.51 -1.77
N VAL A 229 37.05 9.41 -1.52
CA VAL A 229 37.59 8.80 -0.29
C VAL A 229 37.01 9.48 0.96
N GLU A 230 36.75 10.79 0.91
CA GLU A 230 36.15 11.56 2.00
C GLU A 230 34.72 11.09 2.26
N ALA A 231 33.92 10.94 1.21
CA ALA A 231 32.54 10.48 1.32
C ALA A 231 32.46 9.05 1.86
N VAL A 232 33.40 8.17 1.45
CA VAL A 232 33.49 6.80 1.98
C VAL A 232 33.96 6.81 3.45
N SER A 233 34.97 7.61 3.79
CA SER A 233 35.50 7.73 5.16
C SER A 233 34.44 8.22 6.15
N GLN A 234 33.56 9.14 5.75
CA GLN A 234 32.45 9.63 6.58
C GLN A 234 31.40 8.56 6.90
N ARG A 235 31.30 7.48 6.12
CA ARG A 235 30.38 6.36 6.41
C ARG A 235 30.88 5.45 7.53
N PHE A 236 32.15 5.53 7.91
CA PHE A 236 32.72 4.76 9.01
C PHE A 236 32.90 5.64 10.26
N LYS A 237 32.47 5.15 11.41
CA LYS A 237 32.78 5.83 12.69
C LYS A 237 34.29 5.75 12.96
N ARG A 238 35.00 6.87 12.79
CA ARG A 238 36.44 7.10 13.11
C ARG A 238 37.48 6.46 12.17
N ALA A 239 37.19 6.26 10.88
CA ALA A 239 38.21 5.79 9.94
C ALA A 239 39.05 6.96 9.38
N PRO A 240 40.39 7.00 9.57
CA PRO A 240 41.24 8.02 8.97
C PRO A 240 41.18 7.94 7.44
N ARG A 241 41.05 9.09 6.75
CA ARG A 241 40.97 9.17 5.28
C ARG A 241 42.07 8.37 4.58
N ALA A 242 43.32 8.46 5.06
CA ALA A 242 44.45 7.75 4.47
C ALA A 242 44.26 6.22 4.52
N ALA A 243 43.81 5.68 5.65
CA ALA A 243 43.56 4.24 5.78
C ALA A 243 42.40 3.76 4.87
N VAL A 244 41.42 4.63 4.63
CA VAL A 244 40.32 4.35 3.69
C VAL A 244 40.81 4.38 2.25
N ALA A 245 41.71 5.31 1.89
CA ALA A 245 42.32 5.35 0.56
C ALA A 245 43.10 4.06 0.25
N ASP A 246 44.00 3.66 1.16
CA ASP A 246 44.83 2.47 0.98
C ASP A 246 43.99 1.19 0.83
N LEU A 247 42.88 1.10 1.59
CA LEU A 247 41.94 0.00 1.49
C LEU A 247 41.20 0.00 0.14
N LEU A 248 40.76 1.17 -0.34
CA LEU A 248 40.05 1.29 -1.61
C LEU A 248 40.97 0.96 -2.80
N ASP A 249 42.24 1.35 -2.76
CA ASP A 249 43.24 0.94 -3.76
C ASP A 249 43.49 -0.57 -3.74
N THR A 250 43.54 -1.17 -2.55
CA THR A 250 43.64 -2.63 -2.40
C THR A 250 42.42 -3.33 -3.00
N LEU A 251 41.21 -2.84 -2.70
CA LEU A 251 39.97 -3.39 -3.26
C LEU A 251 39.91 -3.21 -4.79
N ALA A 252 40.39 -2.08 -5.30
CA ALA A 252 40.48 -1.85 -6.74
C ALA A 252 41.45 -2.82 -7.42
N THR A 253 42.60 -3.08 -6.79
CA THR A 253 43.57 -4.08 -7.26
C THR A 253 42.99 -5.49 -7.29
N LEU A 254 42.13 -5.81 -6.31
CA LEU A 254 41.43 -7.10 -6.21
C LEU A 254 40.16 -7.18 -7.10
N GLY A 255 39.86 -6.14 -7.87
CA GLY A 255 38.65 -6.07 -8.71
C GLY A 255 37.34 -6.02 -7.93
N GLN A 256 37.40 -5.63 -6.64
CA GLN A 256 36.25 -5.47 -5.75
C GLN A 256 35.79 -4.00 -5.64
N ALA A 257 36.52 -3.10 -6.30
CA ALA A 257 36.15 -1.71 -6.53
C ALA A 257 36.72 -1.27 -7.88
N ARG A 258 36.21 -0.17 -8.41
CA ARG A 258 36.77 0.48 -9.60
C ARG A 258 36.98 1.95 -9.33
N TRP A 259 38.12 2.47 -9.79
CA TRP A 259 38.33 3.91 -9.85
C TRP A 259 37.62 4.47 -11.09
N ALA A 260 36.77 5.46 -10.90
CA ALA A 260 36.17 6.28 -11.93
C ALA A 260 36.67 7.72 -11.80
N ASP A 261 36.49 8.54 -12.84
CA ASP A 261 37.09 9.89 -12.98
C ASP A 261 36.94 10.81 -11.75
N THR A 262 35.95 10.57 -10.88
CA THR A 262 35.64 11.38 -9.70
C THR A 262 35.66 10.61 -8.36
N GLY A 263 35.99 9.32 -8.32
CA GLY A 263 35.99 8.52 -7.08
C GLY A 263 35.97 7.00 -7.27
N TYR A 264 35.83 6.24 -6.19
CA TYR A 264 35.67 4.77 -6.22
C TYR A 264 34.20 4.39 -6.31
N ALA A 265 33.89 3.39 -7.13
CA ALA A 265 32.59 2.72 -7.19
C ALA A 265 32.76 1.22 -6.89
N ALA A 266 31.68 0.57 -6.48
CA ALA A 266 31.61 -0.89 -6.39
C ALA A 266 31.81 -1.56 -7.77
#